data_AF-A0A6L9KYT8-F1
#
_entry.id   AF-A0A6L9KYT8-F1
#
_cell.length_a   1.000
_cell.length_b   1.000
_cell.length_c   1.000
_cell.angle_alpha   90.00
_cell.angle_beta   90.00
_cell.angle_gamma   90.00
#
_symmetry.space_group_name_H-M   'P 1'
#
loop_
_entity.id
_entity.type
_entity.pdbx_description
1 polymer ?
#
loop_
_entity_poly.entity_id
_entity_poly.type
_entity_poly.pdbx_seq_one_letter_code
_entity_poly.pdbx_strand_id
1 'polypeptide(L)'
;MHISRSVLFLLTLTFSCQTKSHQEAGNEKTGAAIQQDSASSLTKRPGPDAPRSAADRLVRALYFEHNVKENPLREKKDRSLIDQFFAKPTADLIWNDAQRGTGKINRAKINLLFNASDEAVKKIWVEPAAVGDTRAIVYVTFQQNGNPVELKVDLLQVSGRWRITDIIYPDGKQLTTLVE
;
A
#
# COMPACT_ATOMS: atom_id res chain seq x y z
N MET A 1 -66.97 24.32 52.31
CA MET A 1 -67.02 23.52 53.57
C MET A 1 -66.32 22.18 53.31
N HIS A 2 -65.54 21.75 54.30
CA HIS A 2 -64.84 20.46 54.45
C HIS A 2 -63.52 20.18 53.70
N ILE A 3 -62.47 20.49 54.46
CA ILE A 3 -61.19 19.79 54.68
C ILE A 3 -61.31 18.27 54.52
N SER A 4 -60.35 17.63 53.82
CA SER A 4 -59.80 16.36 54.30
C SER A 4 -58.35 16.17 53.83
N ARG A 5 -57.51 15.82 54.80
CA ARG A 5 -56.08 15.57 54.72
C ARG A 5 -55.85 14.13 54.24
N SER A 6 -54.87 13.93 53.35
CA SER A 6 -54.09 12.69 53.30
C SER A 6 -52.66 13.00 52.89
N VAL A 7 -51.76 12.87 53.86
CA VAL A 7 -50.31 12.84 53.68
C VAL A 7 -49.97 11.45 53.18
N LEU A 8 -49.29 11.35 52.03
CA LEU A 8 -48.48 10.18 51.70
C LEU A 8 -47.12 10.67 51.21
N PHE A 9 -46.14 10.56 52.10
CA PHE A 9 -44.73 10.64 51.77
C PHE A 9 -44.38 9.47 50.85
N LEU A 10 -43.89 9.76 49.63
CA LEU A 10 -43.18 8.77 48.84
C LEU A 10 -41.80 9.31 48.49
N LEU A 11 -40.81 8.74 49.17
CA LEU A 11 -39.39 8.97 49.05
C LEU A 11 -38.91 8.25 47.76
N THR A 12 -38.65 8.98 46.68
CA THR A 12 -38.01 8.40 45.48
C THR A 12 -36.51 8.66 45.51
N LEU A 13 -35.77 7.57 45.69
CA LEU A 13 -34.32 7.50 45.66
C LEU A 13 -33.78 7.99 44.31
N THR A 14 -32.96 9.04 44.32
CA THR A 14 -32.10 9.41 43.20
C THR A 14 -30.95 8.41 43.12
N PHE A 15 -31.07 7.40 42.26
CA PHE A 15 -29.92 6.59 41.85
C PHE A 15 -29.09 7.41 40.86
N SER A 16 -28.01 8.01 41.38
CA SER A 16 -26.97 8.62 40.56
C SER A 16 -26.33 7.56 39.66
N CYS A 17 -26.24 7.88 38.37
CA CYS A 17 -25.44 7.14 37.40
C CYS A 17 -23.99 6.99 37.91
N GLN A 18 -23.55 5.77 38.21
CA GLN A 18 -22.14 5.41 38.12
C GLN A 18 -21.94 4.60 36.85
N THR A 19 -21.78 5.30 35.72
CA THR A 19 -21.09 4.73 34.57
C THR A 19 -19.63 4.57 34.96
N LYS A 20 -19.26 3.34 35.33
CA LYS A 20 -17.88 2.89 35.52
C LYS A 20 -17.11 3.22 34.23
N SER A 21 -16.24 4.22 34.29
CA SER A 21 -15.29 4.52 33.22
C SER A 21 -14.37 3.33 33.05
N HIS A 22 -14.61 2.53 32.01
CA HIS A 22 -13.61 1.64 31.45
C HIS A 22 -12.49 2.55 30.94
N GLN A 23 -11.37 2.58 31.66
CA GLN A 23 -10.14 3.17 31.15
C GLN A 23 -9.70 2.34 29.95
N GLU A 24 -10.13 2.75 28.76
CA GLU A 24 -9.35 2.49 27.56
C GLU A 24 -7.99 3.13 27.81
N ALA A 25 -6.99 2.29 28.06
CA ALA A 25 -5.61 2.67 27.98
C ALA A 25 -5.35 3.03 26.50
N GLY A 26 -5.64 4.29 26.16
CA GLY A 26 -5.16 4.93 24.95
C GLY A 26 -3.64 4.87 24.98
N ASN A 27 -3.08 3.85 24.35
CA ASN A 27 -1.69 3.86 23.95
C ASN A 27 -1.57 4.84 22.77
N GLU A 28 -1.76 6.13 23.05
CA GLU A 28 -1.26 7.18 22.18
C GLU A 28 0.26 7.12 22.25
N LYS A 29 0.85 6.22 21.45
CA LYS A 29 2.23 6.41 21.05
C LYS A 29 2.27 7.78 20.37
N THR A 30 2.96 8.72 21.00
CA THR A 30 3.28 10.03 20.42
C THR A 30 3.77 9.85 18.99
N GLY A 31 3.43 10.76 18.06
CA GLY A 31 3.73 10.60 16.62
C GLY A 31 5.17 10.21 16.29
N ALA A 32 6.15 10.62 17.12
CA ALA A 32 7.55 10.20 17.00
C ALA A 32 7.77 8.69 17.24
N ALA A 33 7.07 8.09 18.21
CA ALA A 33 7.14 6.65 18.50
C ALA A 33 6.43 5.82 17.42
N ILE A 34 5.27 6.27 16.91
CA ILE A 34 4.58 5.62 15.78
C ILE A 34 5.47 5.65 14.53
N GLN A 35 6.12 6.78 14.26
CA GLN A 35 6.96 6.93 13.07
C GLN A 35 8.26 6.12 13.17
N GLN A 36 8.84 6.00 14.36
CA GLN A 36 10.02 5.17 14.62
C GLN A 36 9.70 3.66 14.56
N ASP A 37 8.55 3.23 15.06
CA ASP A 37 8.08 1.84 14.92
C ASP A 37 7.71 1.49 13.49
N SER A 38 7.17 2.45 12.75
CA SER A 38 6.85 2.30 11.32
C SER A 38 8.14 2.15 10.51
N ALA A 39 9.15 2.99 10.75
CA ALA A 39 10.45 2.86 10.09
C ALA A 39 11.11 1.51 10.42
N SER A 40 11.06 1.10 11.69
CA SER A 40 11.59 -0.20 12.12
C SER A 40 10.86 -1.37 11.44
N SER A 41 9.53 -1.32 11.36
CA SER A 41 8.71 -2.33 10.68
C SER A 41 9.04 -2.48 9.20
N LEU A 42 9.34 -1.37 8.52
CA LEU A 42 9.72 -1.38 7.09
C LEU A 42 11.11 -1.98 6.84
N THR A 43 12.03 -1.91 7.82
CA THR A 43 13.37 -2.52 7.68
C THR A 43 13.38 -4.03 7.89
N LYS A 44 12.35 -4.58 8.54
CA LYS A 44 12.24 -6.01 8.80
C LYS A 44 11.49 -6.70 7.67
N ARG A 45 12.22 -7.41 6.81
CA ARG A 45 11.63 -8.26 5.78
C ARG A 45 10.82 -9.41 6.42
N PRO A 46 9.53 -9.59 6.08
CA PRO A 46 8.77 -10.74 6.52
C PRO A 46 9.34 -12.04 5.95
N GLY A 47 9.20 -13.13 6.71
CA GLY A 47 9.50 -14.47 6.18
C GLY A 47 8.48 -14.90 5.12
N PRO A 48 8.79 -15.92 4.30
CA PRO A 48 7.93 -16.37 3.20
C PRO A 48 6.53 -16.82 3.65
N ASP A 49 6.41 -17.32 4.89
CA ASP A 49 5.16 -17.80 5.49
C ASP A 49 4.38 -16.71 6.24
N ALA A 50 4.85 -15.45 6.21
CA ALA A 50 4.14 -14.35 6.85
C ALA A 50 2.75 -14.15 6.21
N PRO A 51 1.72 -13.80 7.02
CA PRO A 51 0.38 -13.54 6.52
C PRO A 51 0.36 -12.48 5.41
N ARG A 52 -0.51 -12.67 4.43
CA ARG A 52 -0.64 -11.74 3.30
C ARG A 52 -1.48 -10.53 3.68
N SER A 53 -0.95 -9.36 3.38
CA SER A 53 -1.58 -8.06 3.57
C SER A 53 -2.30 -7.59 2.31
N ALA A 54 -3.05 -6.49 2.40
CA ALA A 54 -3.61 -5.85 1.22
C ALA A 54 -2.53 -5.24 0.30
N ALA A 55 -1.36 -4.87 0.84
CA ALA A 55 -0.28 -4.26 0.08
C ALA A 55 0.38 -5.26 -0.89
N ASP A 56 0.82 -6.43 -0.41
CA ASP A 56 1.39 -7.45 -1.29
C ASP A 56 0.35 -8.06 -2.25
N ARG A 57 -0.93 -8.10 -1.87
CA ARG A 57 -2.00 -8.49 -2.82
C ARG A 57 -2.12 -7.52 -3.99
N LEU A 58 -2.00 -6.20 -3.76
CA LEU A 58 -1.99 -5.22 -4.85
C LEU A 58 -0.81 -5.46 -5.81
N VAL A 59 0.39 -5.68 -5.26
CA VAL A 59 1.59 -5.96 -6.07
C VAL A 59 1.45 -7.28 -6.81
N ARG A 60 0.85 -8.31 -6.20
CA ARG A 60 0.57 -9.59 -6.86
C ARG A 60 -0.37 -9.45 -8.04
N ALA A 61 -1.45 -8.69 -7.89
CA ALA A 61 -2.35 -8.41 -9.00
C ALA A 61 -1.59 -7.73 -10.15
N LEU A 62 -0.74 -6.74 -9.86
CA LEU A 62 0.09 -6.10 -10.88
C LEU A 62 1.00 -7.10 -11.62
N TYR A 63 1.73 -7.94 -10.88
CA TYR A 63 2.76 -8.83 -11.45
C TYR A 63 2.25 -10.15 -12.03
N PHE A 64 1.09 -10.65 -11.61
CA PHE A 64 0.55 -11.94 -12.08
C PHE A 64 -0.68 -11.81 -12.97
N GLU A 65 -1.50 -10.78 -12.76
CA GLU A 65 -2.75 -10.62 -13.51
C GLU A 65 -2.56 -9.67 -14.70
N HIS A 66 -1.77 -8.60 -14.52
CA HIS A 66 -1.72 -7.51 -15.51
C HIS A 66 -0.37 -7.36 -16.24
N ASN A 67 0.70 -8.05 -15.87
CA ASN A 67 2.05 -7.77 -16.43
C ASN A 67 2.24 -8.09 -17.94
N VAL A 68 1.48 -9.04 -18.52
CA VAL A 68 1.66 -9.48 -19.92
C VAL A 68 0.81 -8.69 -20.91
N LYS A 69 -0.52 -8.68 -20.72
CA LYS A 69 -1.47 -8.13 -21.70
C LYS A 69 -2.00 -6.75 -21.32
N GLU A 70 -2.19 -6.53 -20.04
CA GLU A 70 -2.80 -5.32 -19.48
C GLU A 70 -1.77 -4.56 -18.65
N ASN A 71 -0.54 -4.42 -19.15
CA ASN A 71 0.53 -3.85 -18.35
C ASN A 71 0.32 -2.34 -18.20
N PRO A 72 0.04 -1.79 -17.00
CA PRO A 72 -0.21 -0.37 -16.83
C PRO A 72 0.98 0.50 -17.27
N LEU A 73 2.21 -0.03 -17.24
CA LEU A 73 3.39 0.68 -17.73
C LEU A 73 3.54 0.67 -19.26
N ARG A 74 2.60 0.07 -19.99
CA ARG A 74 2.52 0.06 -21.46
C ARG A 74 1.20 0.66 -21.98
N GLU A 75 0.32 1.08 -21.09
CA GLU A 75 -1.00 1.61 -21.42
C GLU A 75 -0.89 3.02 -22.04
N LYS A 76 -1.71 3.27 -23.08
CA LYS A 76 -1.69 4.51 -23.90
C LYS A 76 -3.06 5.07 -24.27
N LYS A 77 -4.11 4.28 -24.05
CA LYS A 77 -5.49 4.54 -24.44
C LYS A 77 -6.33 4.94 -23.25
N ASP A 78 -6.26 4.18 -22.16
CA ASP A 78 -7.06 4.40 -20.96
C ASP A 78 -6.18 4.34 -19.70
N ARG A 79 -6.08 5.47 -19.02
CA ARG A 79 -5.28 5.62 -17.81
C ARG A 79 -5.83 4.85 -16.60
N SER A 80 -7.09 4.40 -16.63
CA SER A 80 -7.78 3.78 -15.48
C SER A 80 -6.96 2.68 -14.81
N LEU A 81 -6.29 1.84 -15.60
CA LEU A 81 -5.47 0.76 -15.09
C LEU A 81 -4.20 1.25 -14.38
N ILE A 82 -3.61 2.35 -14.82
CA ILE A 82 -2.48 2.98 -14.11
C ILE A 82 -2.96 3.50 -12.75
N ASP A 83 -4.10 4.19 -12.71
CA ASP A 83 -4.65 4.80 -11.49
C ASP A 83 -5.17 3.75 -10.48
N GLN A 84 -5.45 2.52 -10.93
CA GLN A 84 -5.79 1.38 -10.07
C GLN A 84 -4.61 0.96 -9.19
N PHE A 85 -3.39 1.00 -9.72
CA PHE A 85 -2.19 0.50 -9.05
C PHE A 85 -1.33 1.60 -8.44
N PHE A 86 -1.14 2.71 -9.14
CA PHE A 86 -0.14 3.72 -8.81
C PHE A 86 -0.75 4.93 -8.12
N ALA A 87 0.03 5.55 -7.22
CA ALA A 87 -0.33 6.81 -6.61
C ALA A 87 -0.38 7.90 -7.68
N LYS A 88 -1.27 8.89 -7.54
CA LYS A 88 -1.52 9.89 -8.59
C LYS A 88 -0.23 10.52 -9.18
N PRO A 89 0.76 10.97 -8.37
CA PRO A 89 1.99 11.55 -8.93
C PRO A 89 2.76 10.55 -9.81
N THR A 90 2.92 9.31 -9.36
CA THR A 90 3.58 8.25 -10.12
C THR A 90 2.78 7.88 -11.38
N ALA A 91 1.45 7.79 -11.26
CA ALA A 91 0.56 7.54 -12.38
C ALA A 91 0.63 8.64 -13.46
N ASP A 92 0.73 9.91 -13.03
CA ASP A 92 0.91 11.04 -13.94
C ASP A 92 2.21 10.91 -14.75
N LEU A 93 3.34 10.56 -14.11
CA LEU A 93 4.62 10.33 -14.78
C LEU A 93 4.55 9.17 -15.79
N ILE A 94 4.00 8.03 -15.36
CA ILE A 94 3.87 6.84 -16.21
C ILE A 94 3.05 7.17 -17.47
N TRP A 95 1.89 7.81 -17.27
CA TRP A 95 0.99 8.20 -18.35
C TRP A 95 1.66 9.19 -19.30
N ASN A 96 2.26 10.25 -18.77
CA ASN A 96 2.90 11.28 -19.59
C ASN A 96 4.07 10.73 -20.40
N ASP A 97 4.89 9.84 -19.86
CA ASP A 97 5.95 9.17 -20.64
C ASP A 97 5.39 8.16 -21.64
N ALA A 98 4.27 7.48 -21.35
CA ALA A 98 3.64 6.55 -22.31
C ALA A 98 3.12 7.27 -23.57
N GLN A 99 2.61 8.50 -23.39
CA GLN A 99 2.09 9.35 -24.46
C GLN A 99 3.20 10.04 -25.26
N ARG A 100 4.41 10.15 -24.71
CA ARG A 100 5.56 10.69 -25.44
C ARG A 100 5.97 9.73 -26.57
N GLY A 101 6.10 10.25 -27.79
CA GLY A 101 6.61 9.48 -28.94
C GLY A 101 8.08 9.07 -28.79
N THR A 102 8.86 9.83 -28.01
CA THR A 102 10.27 9.59 -27.69
C THR A 102 10.51 9.77 -26.19
N GLY A 103 10.47 8.67 -25.44
CA GLY A 103 10.85 8.63 -24.02
C GLY A 103 12.32 8.22 -23.83
N LYS A 104 12.81 8.29 -22.59
CA LYS A 104 14.15 7.79 -22.20
C LYS A 104 14.28 6.28 -22.41
N ILE A 105 13.16 5.55 -22.40
CA ILE A 105 13.10 4.09 -22.46
C ILE A 105 12.29 3.61 -23.66
N ASN A 106 12.83 2.64 -24.39
CA ASN A 106 12.08 1.91 -25.40
C ASN A 106 11.17 0.86 -24.74
N ARG A 107 9.92 1.26 -24.42
CA ARG A 107 8.91 0.42 -23.75
C ARG A 107 8.48 -0.83 -24.54
N ALA A 108 8.78 -0.89 -25.85
CA ALA A 108 8.55 -2.09 -26.66
C ALA A 108 9.63 -3.16 -26.44
N LYS A 109 10.83 -2.77 -26.00
CA LYS A 109 11.94 -3.70 -25.71
C LYS A 109 12.14 -3.93 -24.23
N ILE A 110 11.83 -2.94 -23.39
CA ILE A 110 12.03 -2.97 -21.95
C ILE A 110 10.67 -2.97 -21.26
N ASN A 111 10.42 -4.00 -20.46
CA ASN A 111 9.31 -4.05 -19.52
C ASN A 111 9.70 -3.33 -18.24
N LEU A 112 9.08 -2.17 -18.00
CA LEU A 112 9.36 -1.34 -16.83
C LEU A 112 8.92 -1.98 -15.51
N LEU A 113 8.13 -3.06 -15.50
CA LEU A 113 7.88 -3.79 -14.24
C LEU A 113 9.13 -4.54 -13.74
N PHE A 114 10.05 -4.86 -14.63
CA PHE A 114 11.27 -5.63 -14.33
C PHE A 114 12.57 -4.90 -14.70
N ASN A 115 12.47 -3.79 -15.44
CA ASN A 115 13.58 -3.13 -16.12
C ASN A 115 14.44 -4.10 -16.95
N ALA A 116 13.76 -5.02 -17.66
CA ALA A 116 14.35 -6.08 -18.47
C ALA A 116 13.47 -6.36 -19.69
N SER A 117 13.96 -7.11 -20.67
CA SER A 117 13.11 -7.62 -21.75
C SER A 117 12.17 -8.73 -21.25
N ASP A 118 10.99 -8.86 -21.84
CA ASP A 118 10.02 -9.89 -21.45
C ASP A 118 10.59 -11.32 -21.56
N GLU A 119 11.44 -11.55 -22.56
CA GLU A 119 12.07 -12.85 -22.81
C GLU A 119 13.00 -13.28 -21.67
N ALA A 120 13.69 -12.30 -21.07
CA ALA A 120 14.65 -12.52 -20.01
C ALA A 120 13.99 -12.85 -18.66
N VAL A 121 12.73 -12.45 -18.46
CA VAL A 121 12.01 -12.62 -17.20
C VAL A 121 11.36 -14.00 -17.13
N LYS A 122 11.73 -14.79 -16.12
CA LYS A 122 11.14 -16.11 -15.80
C LYS A 122 10.85 -16.20 -14.31
N LYS A 123 9.99 -17.16 -13.92
CA LYS A 123 9.67 -17.52 -12.52
C LYS A 123 9.54 -16.30 -11.61
N ILE A 124 8.39 -15.64 -11.62
CA ILE A 124 8.16 -14.43 -10.80
C ILE A 124 7.61 -14.87 -9.44
N TRP A 125 8.06 -14.25 -8.35
CA TRP A 125 7.46 -14.37 -7.03
C TRP A 125 7.42 -13.03 -6.31
N VAL A 126 6.37 -12.84 -5.51
CA VAL A 126 6.12 -11.62 -4.73
C VAL A 126 6.11 -11.99 -3.26
N GLU A 127 6.95 -11.37 -2.46
CA GLU A 127 7.05 -11.66 -1.03
C GLU A 127 5.90 -11.03 -0.22
N PRO A 128 5.62 -11.51 1.00
CA PRO A 128 4.75 -10.78 1.92
C PRO A 128 5.28 -9.37 2.20
N ALA A 129 4.37 -8.41 2.43
CA ALA A 129 4.74 -7.01 2.62
C ALA A 129 5.33 -6.74 4.01
N ALA A 130 6.41 -5.96 4.08
CA ALA A 130 6.78 -5.25 5.29
C ALA A 130 5.84 -4.04 5.43
N VAL A 131 4.93 -4.05 6.40
CA VAL A 131 3.94 -2.96 6.59
C VAL A 131 4.31 -2.13 7.81
N GLY A 132 4.46 -0.82 7.61
CA GLY A 132 4.66 0.18 8.65
C GLY A 132 3.60 1.26 8.55
N ASP A 133 2.52 1.09 9.31
CA ASP A 133 1.37 2.00 9.34
C ASP A 133 0.80 2.28 7.94
N THR A 134 0.99 3.49 7.42
CA THR A 134 0.52 3.90 6.10
C THR A 134 1.48 3.59 4.96
N ARG A 135 2.65 2.99 5.24
CA ARG A 135 3.64 2.60 4.22
C ARG A 135 3.84 1.09 4.18
N ALA A 136 4.21 0.58 3.01
CA ALA A 136 4.62 -0.80 2.88
C ALA A 136 5.73 -0.96 1.85
N ILE A 137 6.55 -1.99 2.05
CA ILE A 137 7.56 -2.43 1.10
C ILE A 137 7.23 -3.87 0.71
N VAL A 138 7.20 -4.13 -0.60
CA VAL A 138 7.03 -5.48 -1.14
C VAL A 138 8.23 -5.79 -2.02
N TYR A 139 8.87 -6.94 -1.78
CA TYR A 139 9.93 -7.43 -2.65
C TYR A 139 9.33 -8.31 -3.73
N VAL A 140 9.75 -8.08 -4.97
CA VAL A 140 9.42 -8.96 -6.09
C VAL A 140 10.72 -9.50 -6.63
N THR A 141 10.76 -10.79 -6.88
CA THR A 141 11.94 -11.42 -7.44
C THR A 141 11.53 -12.21 -8.68
N PHE A 142 12.45 -12.28 -9.63
CA PHE A 142 12.29 -13.04 -10.86
C PHE A 142 13.63 -13.64 -11.25
N GLN A 143 13.62 -14.67 -12.10
CA GLN A 143 14.83 -15.14 -12.74
C GLN A 143 15.11 -14.32 -14.00
N GLN A 144 16.30 -13.73 -14.08
CA GLN A 144 16.85 -13.12 -15.27
C GLN A 144 18.08 -13.91 -15.72
N ASN A 145 18.00 -14.53 -16.91
CA ASN A 145 19.08 -15.37 -17.46
C ASN A 145 19.58 -16.43 -16.47
N GLY A 146 18.66 -17.02 -15.69
CA GLY A 146 18.95 -18.05 -14.69
C GLY A 146 19.28 -17.55 -13.28
N ASN A 147 19.55 -16.25 -13.11
CA ASN A 147 19.90 -15.66 -11.82
C ASN A 147 18.70 -15.00 -11.15
N PRO A 148 18.50 -15.13 -9.82
CA PRO A 148 17.47 -14.38 -9.12
C PRO A 148 17.82 -12.89 -9.10
N VAL A 149 16.86 -12.07 -9.50
CA VAL A 149 16.93 -10.62 -9.51
C VAL A 149 15.77 -10.08 -8.71
N GLU A 150 16.06 -9.22 -7.73
CA GLU A 150 15.08 -8.67 -6.81
C GLU A 150 14.91 -7.17 -7.03
N LEU A 151 13.65 -6.73 -6.99
CA LEU A 151 13.26 -5.33 -6.98
C LEU A 151 12.43 -5.04 -5.73
N LYS A 152 12.40 -3.76 -5.35
CA LYS A 152 11.64 -3.26 -4.20
C LYS A 152 10.50 -2.39 -4.69
N VAL A 153 9.28 -2.66 -4.24
CA VAL A 153 8.09 -1.88 -4.56
C VAL A 153 7.69 -1.10 -3.31
N ASP A 154 7.70 0.23 -3.41
CA ASP A 154 7.33 1.12 -2.32
C ASP A 154 5.85 1.52 -2.46
N LEU A 155 5.08 1.34 -1.38
CA LEU A 155 3.65 1.65 -1.33
C LEU A 155 3.32 2.65 -0.22
N LEU A 156 2.27 3.43 -0.46
CA LEU A 156 1.64 4.34 0.48
C LEU A 156 0.12 4.13 0.49
N GLN A 157 -0.51 4.27 1.64
CA GLN A 157 -1.96 4.42 1.73
C GLN A 157 -2.38 5.84 1.37
N VAL A 158 -3.21 5.97 0.33
CA VAL A 158 -3.86 7.21 -0.06
C VAL A 158 -5.36 7.04 0.19
N SER A 159 -5.91 7.81 1.12
CA SER A 159 -7.32 7.69 1.54
C SER A 159 -7.71 6.25 1.92
N GLY A 160 -6.83 5.58 2.69
CA GLY A 160 -7.04 4.20 3.15
C GLY A 160 -6.84 3.11 2.08
N ARG A 161 -6.40 3.47 0.86
CA ARG A 161 -6.13 2.51 -0.22
C ARG A 161 -4.64 2.45 -0.52
N TRP A 162 -4.08 1.25 -0.58
CA TRP A 162 -2.70 1.05 -1.01
C TRP A 162 -2.50 1.49 -2.46
N ARG A 163 -1.40 2.19 -2.70
CA ARG A 163 -0.95 2.64 -4.01
C ARG A 163 0.57 2.51 -4.12
N ILE A 164 1.04 2.07 -5.28
CA ILE A 164 2.46 1.99 -5.58
C ILE A 164 2.98 3.40 -5.85
N THR A 165 4.03 3.77 -5.14
CA THR A 165 4.69 5.07 -5.26
C THR A 165 5.96 4.99 -6.08
N ASP A 166 6.69 3.87 -6.01
CA ASP A 166 7.86 3.63 -6.85
C ASP A 166 8.22 2.14 -6.97
N ILE A 167 9.08 1.84 -7.94
CA ILE A 167 9.75 0.54 -8.11
C ILE A 167 11.25 0.82 -8.20
N ILE A 168 12.01 0.23 -7.28
CA ILE A 168 13.47 0.36 -7.21
C ILE A 168 14.07 -0.91 -7.79
N TYR A 169 14.85 -0.76 -8.86
CA TYR A 169 15.52 -1.86 -9.54
C TYR A 169 16.87 -2.21 -8.89
N PRO A 170 17.48 -3.37 -9.21
CA PRO A 170 18.74 -3.80 -8.61
C PRO A 170 19.91 -2.83 -8.80
N ASP A 171 19.89 -2.04 -9.87
CA ASP A 171 20.92 -1.03 -10.17
C ASP A 171 20.68 0.32 -9.43
N GLY A 172 19.69 0.36 -8.55
CA GLY A 172 19.30 1.55 -7.78
C GLY A 172 18.48 2.55 -8.57
N LYS A 173 18.22 2.32 -9.87
CA LYS A 173 17.30 3.17 -10.62
C LYS A 173 15.88 3.01 -10.10
N GLN A 174 15.12 4.08 -10.24
CA GLN A 174 13.72 4.16 -9.84
C GLN A 174 12.84 4.29 -11.07
N LEU A 175 11.65 3.68 -11.05
CA LEU A 175 10.65 3.82 -12.11
C LEU A 175 10.37 5.31 -12.38
N THR A 176 10.16 6.09 -11.32
CA THR A 176 9.85 7.52 -11.42
C THR A 176 10.92 8.30 -12.20
N THR A 177 12.22 8.04 -11.97
CA THR A 177 13.33 8.65 -12.72
C THR A 177 13.37 8.23 -14.20
N LEU A 178 12.91 7.01 -14.51
CA LEU A 178 12.87 6.53 -15.89
C LEU A 178 11.73 7.14 -16.70
N VAL A 179 10.65 7.57 -16.04
CA VAL A 179 9.42 8.09 -16.68
C VAL A 179 9.15 9.57 -16.43
N GLU A 180 10.06 10.29 -15.77
CA GLU A 180 10.06 11.76 -15.67
C GLU A 180 10.37 12.44 -17.02
#